data_AF-A0A7S3GN30-F1
#
_entry.id   AF-A0A7S3GN30-F1
#
_cell.length_a   1.000
_cell.length_b   1.000
_cell.length_c   1.000
_cell.angle_alpha   90.00
_cell.angle_beta   90.00
_cell.angle_gamma   90.00
#
_symmetry.space_group_name_H-M   'P 1'
#
loop_
_entity.id
_entity.type
_entity.pdbx_description
1 polymer ?
#
loop_
_entity_poly.entity_id
_entity_poly.type
_entity_poly.pdbx_seq_one_letter_code
_entity_poly.pdbx_strand_id
1 'polypeptide(L)'
;EATCLKYSDRFLMFYVSTAKHLQRTAPWLEELPGGIEYLRKVVIDDSLGLCADFEAMMASNVGNYKCEWKEVVYDEGLQKKFQQYVNTSETQQTEQIEYIDMRKQRAPNTYDLPDIEG
;
A
#
# COMPACT_ATOMS: atom_id res chain seq x y z
N GLU A 1 -24.44 1.47 7.30
CA GLU A 1 -23.16 1.85 6.67
C GLU A 1 -22.25 2.64 7.61
N ALA A 2 -22.69 3.78 8.16
CA ALA A 2 -21.86 4.62 9.04
C ALA A 2 -21.21 3.90 10.25
N THR A 3 -21.91 2.95 10.89
CA THR A 3 -21.35 2.20 12.04
C THR A 3 -20.21 1.26 11.66
N CYS A 4 -20.24 0.68 10.45
CA CYS A 4 -19.17 -0.21 9.98
C CYS A 4 -17.88 0.56 9.72
N LEU A 5 -17.99 1.77 9.15
CA LEU A 5 -16.84 2.66 8.95
C LEU A 5 -16.24 3.05 10.30
N LYS A 6 -17.05 3.51 11.26
CA LYS A 6 -16.57 3.87 12.60
C LYS A 6 -15.81 2.74 13.30
N TYR A 7 -16.34 1.51 13.25
CA TYR A 7 -15.66 0.37 13.87
C TYR A 7 -14.37 -0.01 13.13
N SER A 8 -14.35 0.12 11.81
CA SER A 8 -13.11 -0.07 11.03
C SER A 8 -12.05 0.97 11.39
N ASP A 9 -12.44 2.24 11.52
CA ASP A 9 -11.53 3.33 11.88
C ASP A 9 -10.90 3.10 13.25
N ARG A 10 -11.73 2.81 14.25
CA ARG A 10 -11.30 2.50 15.62
C ARG A 10 -10.41 1.26 15.66
N PHE A 11 -10.79 0.20 14.95
CA PHE A 11 -9.99 -1.02 14.86
C PHE A 11 -8.60 -0.75 14.28
N LEU A 12 -8.54 -0.04 13.15
CA LEU A 12 -7.28 0.27 12.47
C LEU A 12 -6.38 1.15 13.34
N MET A 13 -6.93 2.16 14.01
CA MET A 13 -6.13 3.03 14.89
C MET A 13 -5.66 2.29 16.14
N PHE A 14 -6.51 1.45 16.73
CA PHE A 14 -6.11 0.62 17.87
C PHE A 14 -5.02 -0.38 17.48
N TYR A 15 -5.16 -1.03 16.31
CA TYR A 15 -4.15 -1.93 15.76
C TYR A 15 -2.81 -1.23 15.53
N VAL A 16 -2.81 -0.09 14.82
CA VAL A 16 -1.60 0.69 14.54
C VAL A 16 -0.92 1.17 15.83
N SER A 17 -1.70 1.50 16.87
CA SER A 17 -1.18 2.01 18.13
C SER A 17 -0.62 0.93 19.05
N THR A 18 -1.04 -0.33 18.91
CA THR A 18 -0.70 -1.40 19.87
C THR A 18 0.10 -2.56 19.28
N ALA A 19 0.05 -2.75 17.95
CA ALA A 19 0.80 -3.81 17.30
C ALA A 19 2.30 -3.51 17.26
N LYS A 20 3.11 -4.57 17.33
CA LYS A 20 4.56 -4.50 17.14
C LYS A 20 4.88 -4.21 15.66
N HIS A 21 6.06 -3.68 15.41
CA HIS A 21 6.55 -3.41 14.05
C HIS A 21 6.50 -4.69 13.18
N LEU A 22 5.87 -4.59 12.00
CA LEU A 22 5.64 -5.70 11.05
C LEU A 22 4.84 -6.89 11.61
N GLN A 23 4.15 -6.72 12.73
CA GLN A 23 3.23 -7.74 13.22
C GLN A 23 2.03 -7.84 12.28
N ARG A 24 1.47 -9.05 12.14
CA ARG A 24 0.20 -9.28 11.43
C ARG A 24 -0.96 -9.26 12.43
N THR A 25 -2.16 -8.94 11.95
CA THR A 25 -3.37 -8.84 12.78
C THR A 25 -3.72 -10.13 13.52
N ALA A 26 -3.50 -11.31 12.93
CA ALA A 26 -3.81 -12.59 13.58
C ALA A 26 -2.96 -12.84 14.84
N PRO A 27 -1.60 -12.86 14.79
CA PRO A 27 -0.78 -12.96 15.99
C PRO A 27 -0.99 -11.83 16.99
N TRP A 28 -1.24 -10.60 16.52
CA TRP A 28 -1.55 -9.48 17.41
C TRP A 28 -2.84 -9.71 18.21
N LEU A 29 -3.90 -10.23 17.57
CA LEU A 29 -5.16 -10.54 18.23
C LEU A 29 -5.01 -11.63 19.29
N GLU A 30 -4.18 -12.64 19.02
CA GLU A 30 -3.87 -13.72 19.97
C GLU A 30 -3.12 -13.21 21.22
N GLU A 31 -2.29 -12.18 21.07
CA GLU A 31 -1.57 -11.55 22.18
C GLU A 31 -2.47 -10.67 23.08
N LEU A 32 -3.65 -10.26 22.60
CA LEU A 32 -4.57 -9.43 23.40
C LEU A 32 -5.19 -10.25 24.55
N PRO A 33 -5.31 -9.66 25.75
CA PRO A 33 -5.88 -10.37 26.90
C PRO A 33 -7.37 -10.67 26.65
N GLY A 34 -7.72 -11.94 26.43
CA GLY A 34 -9.09 -12.33 26.08
C GLY A 34 -9.43 -12.17 24.58
N GLY A 35 -8.41 -11.94 23.74
CA GLY A 35 -8.51 -11.96 22.28
C GLY A 35 -9.60 -11.03 21.73
N ILE A 36 -10.49 -11.61 20.90
CA ILE A 36 -11.54 -10.87 20.19
C ILE A 36 -12.55 -10.20 21.12
N GLU A 37 -12.82 -10.77 22.31
CA GLU A 37 -13.77 -10.18 23.26
C GLU A 37 -13.22 -8.89 23.86
N TYR A 38 -11.92 -8.82 24.13
CA TYR A 38 -11.30 -7.59 24.58
C TYR A 38 -11.28 -6.53 23.48
N LEU A 39 -10.92 -6.92 22.26
CA LEU A 39 -10.98 -6.03 21.11
C LEU A 39 -12.39 -5.44 20.91
N ARG A 40 -13.43 -6.28 21.07
CA ARG A 40 -14.83 -5.84 21.00
C ARG A 40 -15.16 -4.79 22.06
N LYS A 41 -14.74 -5.00 23.31
CA LYS A 41 -14.95 -4.03 24.41
C LYS A 41 -14.26 -2.69 24.15
N VAL A 42 -13.06 -2.72 23.57
CA VAL A 42 -12.32 -1.49 23.25
C VAL A 42 -12.99 -0.73 22.11
N VAL A 43 -13.35 -1.42 21.01
CA VAL A 43 -13.81 -0.78 19.76
C VAL A 43 -15.30 -0.41 19.80
N ILE A 44 -16.12 -1.22 20.47
CA ILE A 44 -17.58 -1.06 20.51
C ILE A 44 -18.02 -0.42 21.82
N ASP A 45 -17.61 -1.00 22.95
CA ASP A 45 -18.09 -0.58 24.28
C ASP A 45 -17.26 0.58 24.88
N ASP A 46 -16.26 1.09 24.15
CA ASP A 46 -15.36 2.17 24.54
C ASP A 46 -14.75 1.99 25.94
N SER A 47 -14.34 0.76 26.27
CA SER A 47 -13.85 0.43 27.62
C SER A 47 -12.60 1.20 28.07
N LEU A 48 -11.91 1.87 27.14
CA LEU A 48 -10.73 2.69 27.38
C LEU A 48 -11.01 4.20 27.29
N GLY A 49 -12.18 4.62 26.80
CA GLY A 49 -12.50 6.04 26.58
C GLY A 49 -11.72 6.70 25.43
N LEU A 50 -11.21 5.90 24.48
CA LEU A 50 -10.31 6.35 23.40
C LEU A 50 -10.98 6.34 22.02
N CYS A 51 -12.25 5.92 21.91
CA CYS A 51 -12.92 5.82 20.61
C CYS A 51 -12.95 7.15 19.85
N ALA A 52 -13.17 8.27 20.54
CA ALA A 52 -13.18 9.60 19.92
C ALA A 52 -11.80 9.99 19.37
N ASP A 53 -10.74 9.66 20.12
CA ASP A 53 -9.37 9.92 19.69
C ASP A 53 -8.99 9.09 18.47
N PHE A 54 -9.40 7.81 18.43
CA PHE A 54 -9.21 6.97 17.25
C PHE A 54 -9.96 7.52 16.02
N GLU A 55 -11.19 7.99 16.19
CA GLU A 55 -11.93 8.62 15.09
C GLU A 55 -11.23 9.89 14.59
N ALA A 56 -10.71 10.72 15.50
CA ALA A 56 -9.95 11.92 15.14
C ALA A 56 -8.62 11.60 14.43
N MET A 57 -7.90 10.57 14.89
CA MET A 57 -6.67 10.09 14.26
C MET A 57 -6.93 9.61 12.83
N MET A 58 -7.98 8.81 12.62
CA MET A 58 -8.33 8.35 11.28
C MET A 58 -8.73 9.51 10.37
N ALA A 59 -9.53 10.46 10.87
CA ALA A 59 -9.91 11.65 10.12
C ALA A 59 -8.67 12.47 9.69
N SER A 60 -7.67 12.61 10.56
CA SER A 60 -6.38 13.23 10.23
C SER A 60 -5.62 12.45 9.17
N ASN A 61 -5.53 11.11 9.29
CA ASN A 61 -4.84 10.27 8.30
C ASN A 61 -5.48 10.36 6.91
N VAL A 62 -6.81 10.32 6.85
CA VAL A 62 -7.57 10.47 5.59
C VAL A 62 -7.41 11.90 5.04
N GLY A 63 -7.48 12.91 5.90
CA GLY A 63 -7.33 14.31 5.51
C GLY A 63 -5.93 14.64 4.96
N ASN A 64 -4.90 13.96 5.46
CA ASN A 64 -3.52 14.12 5.01
C ASN A 64 -3.12 13.17 3.88
N TYR A 65 -4.00 12.24 3.47
CA TYR A 65 -3.71 11.31 2.40
C TYR A 65 -3.53 12.06 1.07
N LYS A 66 -2.40 11.80 0.42
CA LYS A 66 -2.02 12.38 -0.88
C LYS A 66 -1.64 11.22 -1.79
N CYS A 67 -2.20 11.20 -3.00
CA CYS A 67 -1.88 10.17 -3.98
C CYS A 67 -0.90 10.75 -5.01
N GLU A 68 0.36 10.35 -4.94
CA GLU A 68 1.44 10.89 -5.76
C GLU A 68 1.19 10.64 -7.26
N TRP A 69 0.63 9.48 -7.61
CA TRP A 69 0.25 9.17 -8.98
C TRP A 69 -0.86 10.06 -9.50
N LYS A 70 -1.85 10.37 -8.66
CA LYS A 70 -2.92 11.30 -9.02
C LYS A 70 -2.33 12.67 -9.33
N GLU A 71 -1.36 13.13 -8.56
CA GLU A 71 -0.70 14.41 -8.80
C GLU A 71 0.06 14.42 -10.12
N VAL A 72 0.84 13.38 -10.40
CA VAL A 72 1.52 13.23 -11.69
C VAL A 72 0.54 13.25 -12.85
N VAL A 73 -0.63 12.60 -12.73
CA VAL A 73 -1.64 12.58 -13.79
C VAL A 73 -2.24 13.96 -14.06
N TYR A 74 -2.37 14.83 -13.06
CA TYR A 74 -2.99 16.16 -13.24
C TYR A 74 -2.00 17.32 -13.37
N ASP A 75 -0.69 17.09 -13.20
CA ASP A 75 0.37 18.10 -13.35
C ASP A 75 1.18 17.86 -14.63
N GLU A 76 0.97 18.68 -15.65
CA GLU A 76 1.68 18.60 -16.94
C GLU A 76 3.21 18.72 -16.80
N GLY A 77 3.70 19.43 -15.79
CA GLY A 77 5.13 19.54 -15.49
C GLY A 77 5.71 18.23 -14.96
N LEU A 78 4.97 17.54 -14.10
CA LEU A 78 5.34 16.21 -13.60
C LEU A 78 5.23 15.14 -14.68
N GLN A 79 4.20 15.20 -15.55
CA GLN A 79 4.05 14.27 -16.67
C GLN A 79 5.30 14.26 -17.58
N LYS A 80 5.89 15.43 -17.85
CA LYS A 80 7.11 15.55 -18.67
C LYS A 80 8.31 14.82 -18.09
N LYS A 81 8.34 14.54 -16.77
CA LYS A 81 9.40 13.75 -16.15
C LYS A 81 9.33 12.27 -16.50
N PHE A 82 8.20 11.78 -17.00
CA PHE A 82 7.99 10.39 -17.41
C PHE A 82 8.27 10.17 -18.91
N GLN A 83 9.03 11.06 -19.55
CA GLN A 83 9.54 10.84 -20.91
C GLN A 83 10.66 9.79 -20.93
N GLN A 84 10.76 9.04 -22.03
CA GLN A 84 11.77 7.99 -22.19
C GLN A 84 13.20 8.52 -22.09
N TYR A 85 13.46 9.68 -22.71
CA TYR A 85 14.76 10.35 -22.69
C TYR A 85 14.58 11.86 -22.51
N VAL A 86 15.53 12.50 -21.82
CA VAL A 86 15.51 13.96 -21.58
C VAL A 86 15.99 14.74 -22.81
N ASN A 87 16.79 14.10 -23.68
CA ASN A 87 17.45 14.74 -24.82
C ASN A 87 16.72 14.55 -26.16
N THR A 88 15.65 13.74 -26.21
CA THR A 88 14.89 13.52 -27.43
C THR A 88 13.40 13.29 -27.13
N SER A 89 12.55 13.82 -27.99
CA SER A 89 11.10 13.56 -27.98
C SER A 89 10.72 12.32 -28.80
N GLU A 90 11.68 11.69 -29.48
CA GLU A 90 11.44 10.47 -30.25
C GLU A 90 11.34 9.27 -29.30
N THR A 91 10.25 8.50 -29.45
CA THR A 91 10.15 7.19 -28.82
C THR A 91 11.16 6.26 -29.47
N GLN A 92 12.23 5.94 -28.78
CA GLN A 92 13.20 4.96 -29.26
C GLN A 92 12.70 3.58 -28.89
N GLN A 93 12.60 2.68 -29.88
CA GLN A 93 12.55 1.26 -29.56
C GLN A 93 13.99 0.89 -29.20
N THR A 94 14.32 0.82 -27.91
CA THR A 94 15.66 0.41 -27.51
C THR A 94 15.91 -1.00 -28.02
N GLU A 95 16.73 -1.11 -29.07
CA GLU A 95 17.17 -2.38 -29.68
C GLU A 95 17.93 -3.29 -28.70
N GLN A 96 18.17 -2.83 -27.47
CA GLN A 96 18.92 -3.53 -26.42
C GLN A 96 18.07 -4.45 -25.54
N ILE A 97 16.74 -4.39 -25.63
CA ILE A 97 15.84 -5.29 -24.88
C ILE A 97 15.08 -6.13 -25.90
N GLU A 98 15.55 -7.36 -26.11
CA GLU A 98 14.79 -8.35 -26.85
C GLU A 98 13.59 -8.78 -25.99
N TYR A 99 12.43 -9.01 -26.61
CA TYR A 99 11.21 -9.42 -25.90
C TYR A 99 10.77 -10.80 -26.39
N ILE A 100 10.39 -11.66 -25.46
CA ILE A 100 9.81 -12.97 -25.74
C ILE A 100 8.33 -13.00 -25.34
N ASP A 101 7.55 -13.82 -26.04
CA ASP A 101 6.19 -14.14 -25.59
C ASP A 101 6.29 -15.20 -24.49
N MET A 102 5.99 -14.78 -23.25
CA MET A 102 5.90 -15.69 -22.12
C MET A 102 4.44 -15.75 -21.67
N ARG A 103 3.78 -16.87 -21.96
CA ARG A 103 2.37 -17.10 -21.58
C ARG A 103 1.41 -16.04 -22.14
N LYS A 104 1.59 -15.62 -23.39
CA LYS A 104 0.81 -14.57 -24.06
C LYS A 104 1.01 -13.17 -23.47
N GLN A 105 2.08 -12.97 -22.69
CA GLN A 105 2.49 -11.68 -22.19
C GLN A 105 3.89 -11.35 -22.71
N ARG A 106 4.06 -10.10 -23.16
CA ARG A 106 5.35 -9.57 -23.60
C ARG A 106 6.28 -9.46 -22.39
N ALA A 107 7.33 -10.28 -22.34
CA ALA A 107 8.33 -10.29 -21.27
C ALA A 107 9.71 -9.93 -21.84
N PRO A 108 10.55 -9.16 -21.11
CA PRO A 108 11.93 -8.93 -21.53
C PRO A 108 12.69 -10.27 -21.53
N ASN A 109 13.48 -10.49 -22.58
CA ASN A 109 14.37 -11.64 -22.69
C ASN A 109 15.53 -11.45 -21.72
N THR A 110 15.48 -12.11 -20.57
CA THR A 110 16.63 -12.19 -19.67
C THR A 110 17.63 -13.15 -20.28
N TYR A 111 18.76 -12.63 -20.77
CA TYR A 111 19.83 -13.42 -21.38
C TYR A 111 20.30 -14.52 -20.40
N ASP A 112 20.01 -15.79 -20.69
CA ASP A 112 20.71 -16.89 -20.05
C ASP A 112 22.07 -17.03 -20.75
N LEU A 113 23.16 -16.98 -19.97
CA LEU A 113 24.50 -17.25 -20.51
C LEU A 113 24.47 -18.63 -21.19
N PRO A 114 25.02 -18.78 -22.41
CA PRO A 114 25.06 -20.08 -23.05
C PRO A 114 25.81 -21.06 -22.15
N ASP A 115 25.27 -22.27 -21.97
CA ASP A 115 25.98 -23.37 -21.33
C ASP A 115 27.31 -23.56 -22.07
N ILE A 116 28.40 -23.26 -21.39
CA ILE A 116 29.74 -23.51 -21.91
C ILE A 116 29.99 -25.02 -21.73
N GLU A 117 29.42 -25.83 -22.62
CA GLU A 117 29.86 -27.21 -22.76
C GLU A 117 31.24 -27.18 -23.47
N GLY A 118 32.28 -27.40 -22.66
CA GLY A 118 33.66 -27.57 -23.12
C GLY A 118 33.97 -28.97 -23.61
#